data_AF-A0A7X0IIF2-F1
#
_entry.id   AF-A0A7X0IIF2-F1
#
_cell.length_a   1.000
_cell.length_b   1.000
_cell.length_c   1.000
_cell.angle_alpha   90.00
_cell.angle_beta   90.00
_cell.angle_gamma   90.00
#
_symmetry.space_group_name_H-M   'P 1'
#
loop_
_entity.id
_entity.type
_entity.pdbx_description
1 polymer ?
#
loop_
_entity_poly.entity_id
_entity_poly.type
_entity_poly.pdbx_seq_one_letter_code
_entity_poly.pdbx_strand_id
1 'polypeptide(L)' 'MTTNMSEAARKWGLWIHALFYVLSNVAQVVVWAVYDSAHHFWPIWSIVFWGIGLGFHAWSVYSPARSSTAS' A
#
# COMPACT_ATOMS: atom_id res chain seq x y z
N MET A 1 -12.10 -22.04 19.96
CA MET A 1 -12.64 -20.67 19.82
C MET A 1 -11.93 -20.02 18.63
N THR A 2 -12.33 -20.40 17.41
CA THR A 2 -11.73 -19.90 16.18
C THR A 2 -12.32 -18.52 15.91
N THR A 3 -11.53 -17.48 16.19
CA THR A 3 -11.94 -16.10 15.94
C THR A 3 -12.18 -15.94 14.44
N ASN A 4 -13.45 -15.78 14.08
CA ASN A 4 -13.89 -15.23 12.80
C ASN A 4 -13.38 -13.78 12.73
N MET A 5 -12.08 -13.58 12.49
CA MET A 5 -11.63 -12.31 11.95
C MET A 5 -12.25 -12.23 10.55
N SER A 6 -13.38 -11.54 10.46
CA SER A 6 -14.15 -11.41 9.23
C SER A 6 -13.21 -10.95 8.12
N GLU A 7 -13.40 -11.44 6.89
CA GLU A 7 -12.61 -10.98 5.73
C GLU A 7 -12.56 -9.45 5.63
N ALA A 8 -13.58 -8.77 6.17
CA ALA A 8 -13.63 -7.32 6.31
C ALA A 8 -12.46 -6.75 7.13
N ALA A 9 -12.00 -7.39 8.20
CA ALA A 9 -10.85 -6.94 8.98
C ALA A 9 -9.53 -6.99 8.19
N ARG A 10 -9.33 -8.04 7.38
CA ARG A 10 -8.16 -8.14 6.48
C ARG A 10 -8.21 -7.07 5.38
N LYS A 11 -9.38 -6.86 4.79
CA LYS A 11 -9.60 -5.81 3.78
C LYS A 11 -9.43 -4.40 4.37
N TRP A 12 -9.82 -4.20 5.63
CA TRP A 12 -9.68 -2.91 6.34
C TRP A 12 -8.21 -2.54 6.58
N GLY A 13 -7.36 -3.51 6.91
CA GLY A 13 -5.91 -3.29 7.02
C GLY A 13 -5.29 -2.77 5.72
N LEU A 14 -5.67 -3.38 4.59
CA LEU A 14 -5.24 -2.93 3.26
C LEU A 14 -5.74 -1.51 2.94
N TRP A 15 -6.99 -1.21 3.27
CA TRP A 15 -7.58 0.12 3.07
C TRP A 15 -6.86 1.22 3.85
N ILE A 16 -6.55 0.98 5.13
CA ILE A 16 -5.78 1.92 5.94
C ILE A 16 -4.40 2.12 5.31
N HIS A 17 -3.72 1.05 4.91
CA HIS A 17 -2.40 1.15 4.30
C HIS A 17 -2.42 1.92 2.98
N ALA A 18 -3.42 1.69 2.14
CA ALA A 18 -3.63 2.44 0.90
C ALA A 18 -3.95 3.93 1.17
N LEU A 19 -4.76 4.23 2.18
CA LEU A 19 -5.10 5.60 2.57
C LEU A 19 -3.85 6.36 3.02
N PHE A 20 -3.05 5.76 3.91
CA PHE A 20 -1.78 6.35 4.35
C PHE A 20 -0.78 6.48 3.21
N TYR A 21 -0.73 5.51 2.29
CA TYR A 21 0.09 5.63 1.08
C TYR A 21 -0.30 6.86 0.27
N VAL A 22 -1.59 7.07 -0.02
CA VAL A 22 -2.04 8.26 -0.77
C VAL A 22 -1.72 9.55 -0.01
N LEU A 23 -2.05 9.62 1.28
CA LEU A 23 -1.79 10.79 2.13
C LEU A 23 -0.29 11.16 2.18
N SER A 24 0.58 10.18 2.42
CA SER A 24 2.02 10.39 2.49
C SER A 24 2.62 10.83 1.16
N ASN A 25 2.14 10.30 0.03
CA ASN A 25 2.61 10.73 -1.28
C ASN A 25 2.12 12.15 -1.61
N VAL A 26 0.86 12.47 -1.36
CA VAL A 26 0.33 13.83 -1.55
C VAL A 26 1.10 14.83 -0.69
N ALA A 27 1.35 14.52 0.58
CA ALA A 27 2.12 15.38 1.47
C ALA A 27 3.54 15.64 0.93
N GLN A 28 4.24 14.61 0.43
CA GLN A 28 5.57 14.77 -0.17
C GLN A 28 5.54 15.63 -1.45
N VAL A 29 4.53 15.45 -2.30
CA VAL A 29 4.36 16.28 -3.50
C VAL A 29 4.09 17.74 -3.14
N VAL A 30 3.27 17.99 -2.11
CA VAL A 30 3.01 19.35 -1.61
C VAL A 30 4.29 19.97 -1.05
N VAL A 31 5.07 19.23 -0.25
CA VAL A 31 6.35 19.69 0.28
C VAL A 31 7.33 20.01 -0.85
N TRP A 32 7.45 19.14 -1.85
CA TRP A 32 8.29 19.41 -3.02
C TRP A 32 7.80 20.66 -3.77
N ALA A 33 6.49 20.83 -3.99
CA ALA A 33 5.96 21.98 -4.71
C ALA A 33 6.21 23.31 -3.98
N VAL A 34 6.16 23.31 -2.64
CA VAL A 34 6.34 24.51 -1.82
C VAL A 34 7.82 24.86 -1.63
N TYR A 35 8.69 23.86 -1.41
CA TYR A 35 10.06 24.11 -0.98
C TYR A 35 11.11 23.88 -2.07
N ASP A 36 10.83 23.02 -3.06
CA ASP A 36 11.86 22.48 -3.94
C ASP A 36 11.38 22.26 -5.39
N SER A 37 10.43 23.09 -5.84
CA SER A 37 9.81 22.97 -7.17
C SER A 37 10.76 23.22 -8.34
N ALA A 38 11.97 23.73 -8.07
CA ALA A 38 13.01 23.98 -9.07
C ALA A 38 14.00 22.80 -9.25
N HIS A 39 14.07 21.85 -8.32
CA HIS A 39 14.95 20.68 -8.44
C HIS A 39 14.20 19.40 -8.85
N HIS A 40 14.99 18.36 -9.08
CA HIS A 40 14.54 17.02 -9.45
C HIS A 40 13.40 16.52 -8.54
N PHE A 41 12.37 15.94 -9.14
CA PHE A 41 11.17 15.47 -8.45
C PHE A 41 11.45 14.21 -7.62
N TRP A 42 12.11 14.40 -6.48
CA TRP A 42 12.46 13.36 -5.52
C TRP A 42 11.27 12.55 -4.97
N PRO A 43 10.01 13.06 -4.90
CA PRO A 43 8.88 12.26 -4.44
C PRO A 43 8.63 10.98 -5.26
N ILE A 44 9.11 10.91 -6.51
CA ILE A 44 8.94 9.73 -7.36
C ILE A 44 9.57 8.47 -6.76
N TRP A 45 10.73 8.61 -6.12
CA TRP A 45 11.40 7.47 -5.49
C TRP A 45 10.58 6.91 -4.33
N SER A 46 9.99 7.78 -3.52
CA SER A 46 9.07 7.39 -2.44
C SER A 46 7.82 6.71 -2.99
N ILE A 47 7.19 7.26 -4.02
CA ILE A 47 6.00 6.69 -4.66
C ILE A 47 6.29 5.27 -5.15
N VAL A 48 7.39 5.07 -5.87
CA VAL A 48 7.77 3.77 -6.45
C VAL A 48 8.09 2.76 -5.35
N PHE A 49 8.95 3.12 -4.39
CA PHE A 49 9.41 2.18 -3.37
C PHE A 49 8.26 1.74 -2.46
N TRP A 50 7.42 2.69 -2.04
CA TRP A 50 6.27 2.40 -1.20
C TRP A 50 5.16 1.70 -1.99
N GLY A 51 5.01 2.01 -3.28
CA GLY A 51 4.01 1.40 -4.17
C GLY A 51 4.25 -0.08 -4.35
N ILE A 52 5.51 -0.50 -4.43
CA ILE A 52 5.91 -1.92 -4.44
C ILE A 52 5.44 -2.62 -3.16
N GLY A 53 5.69 -2.02 -1.98
CA GLY A 53 5.25 -2.56 -0.69
C GLY A 53 3.72 -2.72 -0.59
N LEU A 54 2.97 -1.70 -1.04
CA LEU A 54 1.51 -1.77 -1.11
C LEU A 54 1.02 -2.85 -2.07
N GLY A 55 1.69 -3.01 -3.22
CA GLY A 55 1.43 -4.07 -4.20
C GLY A 55 1.61 -5.48 -3.60
N PHE A 56 2.70 -5.71 -2.87
CA PHE A 56 2.91 -6.97 -2.15
C PHE A 56 1.86 -7.20 -1.05
N HIS A 57 1.47 -6.16 -0.32
CA HIS A 57 0.43 -6.27 0.70
C HIS A 57 -0.93 -6.62 0.07
N ALA A 58 -1.32 -5.93 -1.01
CA ALA A 58 -2.50 -6.27 -1.79
C ALA A 58 -2.41 -7.72 -2.31
N TRP A 59 -1.28 -8.13 -2.85
CA TRP A 59 -1.06 -9.52 -3.29
C TRP A 59 -1.26 -10.51 -2.14
N SER A 60 -0.78 -10.24 -0.93
CA SER A 60 -0.99 -11.13 0.23
C SER A 60 -2.46 -11.25 0.67
N VAL A 61 -3.27 -10.22 0.42
CA VAL A 61 -4.70 -10.20 0.76
C VAL A 61 -5.52 -10.89 -0.33
N TYR A 62 -5.19 -10.64 -1.60
CA TYR A 62 -5.94 -11.13 -2.75
C TYR A 62 -5.44 -12.44 -3.34
N SER A 63 -4.19 -12.86 -3.08
CA SER A 63 -3.67 -14.14 -3.54
C SER A 63 -4.51 -15.24 -2.90
N PRO A 64 -5.30 -15.99 -3.68
CA PRO A 64 -5.96 -17.18 -3.18
C PRO A 64 -4.85 -18.09 -2.65
N ALA A 65 -5.05 -18.67 -1.47
CA ALA A 65 -4.24 -19.82 -1.10
C ALA A 65 -4.38 -20.82 -2.25
N ARG A 66 -3.29 -21.12 -2.98
CA ARG A 66 -3.31 -22.30 -3.84
C ARG A 66 -3.64 -23.46 -2.92
N SER A 67 -4.87 -23.97 -3.01
CA SER A 67 -5.18 -25.30 -2.54
C SER A 67 -4.34 -26.25 -3.39
N SER A 68 -3.16 -26.60 -2.89
CA SER A 68 -2.42 -27.75 -3.37
C SER A 68 -3.21 -28.99 -2.91
N THR A 69 -4.27 -29.28 -3.63
CA THR A 69 -4.97 -30.56 -3.57
C THR A 69 -4.76 -31.21 -4.92
N ALA A 70 -3.68 -31.96 -5.01
CA ALA A 70 -3.45 -32.99 -6.00
C ALA A 70 -2.51 -33.98 -5.33
N SER A 71 -2.80 -35.27 -5.20
CA SER A 71 -3.95 -36.11 -5.55
C SER A 71 -3.70 -37.45 -4.88
#